data_AF-A0A6L3Y099-F1
#
_entry.id   AF-A0A6L3Y099-F1
#
_cell.length_a   1.000
_cell.length_b   1.000
_cell.length_c   1.000
_cell.angle_alpha   90.00
_cell.angle_beta   90.00
_cell.angle_gamma   90.00
#
_symmetry.space_group_name_H-M   'P 1'
#
loop_
_entity.id
_entity.type
_entity.pdbx_description
1 polymer ?
#
loop_
_entity_poly.entity_id
_entity_poly.type
_entity_poly.pdbx_seq_one_letter_code
_entity_poly.pdbx_strand_id
1 'polypeptide(L)'
;MLKRCLSPLTLVNQLALIVLLSTAIGVTGMAISGWLVQGVQGNAHAINEAGSLRMQSYRLLASVPLTQADQPLIDEMERTAFSPELE
;
A
#
# COMPACT_ATOMS: atom_id res chain seq x y z
N MET A 1 36.64 -22.48 -2.35
CA MET A 1 36.88 -22.98 -0.97
C MET A 1 35.60 -23.33 -0.22
N LEU A 2 34.42 -22.80 -0.59
CA LEU A 2 33.13 -23.14 0.04
C LEU A 2 32.71 -24.63 -0.10
N LYS A 3 33.11 -25.30 -1.19
CA LYS A 3 32.83 -26.73 -1.44
C LYS A 3 33.48 -27.69 -0.43
N ARG A 4 34.46 -27.24 0.37
CA ARG A 4 35.17 -28.08 1.36
C ARG A 4 34.63 -27.97 2.79
N CYS A 5 33.80 -26.98 3.11
CA CYS A 5 33.18 -26.88 4.44
C CYS A 5 31.89 -27.70 4.58
N LEU A 6 31.39 -28.29 3.48
CA LEU A 6 30.04 -28.88 3.42
C LEU A 6 30.04 -30.42 3.22
N SER A 7 31.13 -31.13 3.54
CA SER A 7 31.12 -32.60 3.52
C SER A 7 31.82 -33.23 4.73
N PRO A 8 31.23 -34.27 5.36
CA PRO A 8 29.99 -34.95 5.00
C PRO A 8 28.86 -34.45 5.90
N LEU A 9 28.13 -33.40 5.50
CA LEU A 9 26.75 -33.35 5.95
C LEU A 9 26.08 -34.59 5.34
N THR A 10 25.55 -35.48 6.18
CA THR A 10 24.78 -36.63 5.71
C THR A 10 23.67 -36.13 4.78
N LEU A 11 23.21 -36.99 3.87
CA LEU A 11 22.10 -36.65 2.96
C LEU A 11 20.92 -36.01 3.72
N VAL A 12 20.63 -36.51 4.92
CA VAL A 12 19.61 -35.98 5.84
C VAL A 12 19.92 -34.55 6.27
N ASN A 13 21.17 -34.23 6.65
CA ASN A 13 21.54 -32.90 7.11
C ASN A 13 21.56 -31.88 5.94
N GLN A 14 21.92 -32.33 4.73
CA GLN A 14 21.79 -31.50 3.53
C GLN A 14 20.32 -31.19 3.22
N LEU A 15 19.44 -32.19 3.30
CA LEU A 15 18.01 -32.00 3.07
C LEU A 15 17.39 -31.09 4.14
N ALA A 16 17.76 -31.28 5.42
CA ALA A 16 17.33 -30.44 6.52
C ALA A 16 17.77 -28.97 6.33
N LEU A 17 19.01 -28.76 5.87
CA LEU A 17 19.52 -27.42 5.60
C LEU A 17 18.81 -26.75 4.43
N ILE A 18 18.51 -27.50 3.35
CA ILE A 18 17.74 -26.98 2.22
C ILE A 18 16.33 -26.58 2.68
N VAL A 19 15.64 -27.46 3.41
CA VAL A 19 14.29 -27.17 3.94
C VAL A 19 14.33 -25.94 4.84
N LEU A 20 15.30 -25.84 5.75
CA LEU A 20 15.45 -24.70 6.65
C LEU A 20 15.67 -23.40 5.88
N LEU A 21 16.53 -23.41 4.86
CA LEU A 21 16.75 -22.24 4.01
C LEU A 21 15.50 -21.88 3.20
N SER A 22 14.79 -22.87 2.65
CA SER A 22 13.52 -22.64 1.95
C SER A 22 12.47 -22.02 2.86
N THR A 23 12.36 -22.50 4.11
CA THR A 23 11.47 -21.91 5.12
C THR A 23 11.87 -20.49 5.45
N ALA A 24 13.17 -20.22 5.65
CA ALA A 24 13.65 -18.87 5.93
C ALA A 24 13.32 -17.88 4.79
N ILE A 25 13.49 -18.32 3.53
CA ILE A 25 13.11 -17.52 2.35
C ILE A 25 11.59 -17.28 2.33
N GLY A 26 10.79 -18.33 2.59
CA GLY A 26 9.33 -18.22 2.64
C GLY A 26 8.84 -17.22 3.69
N VAL A 27 9.34 -17.31 4.91
CA VAL A 27 9.01 -16.38 6.00
C VAL A 27 9.44 -14.95 5.66
N THR A 28 10.62 -14.77 5.09
CA THR A 28 11.10 -13.45 4.66
C THR A 28 10.20 -12.87 3.57
N GLY A 29 9.79 -13.67 2.59
CA GLY A 29 8.84 -13.25 1.55
C GLY A 29 7.49 -12.84 2.11
N MET A 30 6.96 -13.59 3.08
CA MET A 30 5.71 -13.23 3.77
C MET A 30 5.85 -11.92 4.55
N ALA A 31 6.98 -11.70 5.24
CA ALA A 31 7.24 -10.45 5.95
C ALA A 31 7.29 -9.24 4.99
N ILE A 32 8.00 -9.37 3.86
CA ILE A 32 8.06 -8.33 2.82
C ILE A 32 6.67 -8.07 2.23
N SER A 33 5.90 -9.12 1.96
CA SER A 33 4.53 -9.00 1.45
C SER A 33 3.63 -8.26 2.45
N GLY A 34 3.72 -8.58 3.75
CA GLY A 34 2.97 -7.89 4.79
C GLY A 34 3.32 -6.42 4.88
N TRP A 35 4.61 -6.09 4.84
CA TRP A 35 5.08 -4.70 4.84
C TRP A 35 4.58 -3.92 3.62
N LEU A 36 4.63 -4.52 2.43
CA LEU A 36 4.15 -3.90 1.20
C LEU A 36 2.64 -3.66 1.22
N VAL A 37 1.85 -4.61 1.71
CA VAL A 37 0.38 -4.47 1.84
C VAL A 37 0.02 -3.32 2.79
N GLN A 38 0.71 -3.21 3.92
CA GLN A 38 0.50 -2.11 4.86
C GLN A 38 0.85 -0.74 4.22
N GLY A 39 1.93 -0.67 3.44
CA GLY A 39 2.28 0.55 2.70
C GLY A 39 1.26 0.93 1.62
N VAL A 40 0.72 -0.05 0.88
CA VAL A 40 -0.24 0.21 -0.21
C VAL A 40 -1.61 0.63 0.33
N GLN A 41 -2.05 0.15 1.50
CA GLN A 41 -3.34 0.54 2.08
C GLN A 41 -3.44 2.05 2.34
N GLY A 42 -2.38 2.69 2.84
CA GLY A 42 -2.36 4.15 3.01
C GLY A 42 -2.50 4.90 1.69
N ASN A 43 -1.84 4.41 0.64
CA ASN A 43 -1.90 5.02 -0.69
C ASN A 43 -3.26 4.82 -1.38
N ALA A 44 -3.97 3.72 -1.10
CA ALA A 44 -5.30 3.50 -1.64
C ALA A 44 -6.32 4.54 -1.15
N HIS A 45 -6.19 4.98 0.11
CA HIS A 45 -7.06 6.00 0.69
C HIS A 45 -6.81 7.38 0.04
N ALA A 46 -5.53 7.75 -0.10
CA ALA A 46 -5.09 8.97 -0.79
C ALA A 46 -5.59 9.02 -2.25
N ILE A 47 -5.52 7.89 -2.97
CA ILE A 47 -6.05 7.80 -4.35
C ILE A 47 -7.57 8.03 -4.39
N ASN A 48 -8.31 7.52 -3.40
CA ASN A 48 -9.76 7.69 -3.33
C ASN A 48 -10.16 9.15 -3.00
N GLU A 49 -9.48 9.78 -2.05
CA GLU A 49 -9.64 11.22 -1.74
C GLU A 49 -9.37 12.07 -2.98
N ALA A 50 -8.24 11.85 -3.66
CA ALA A 50 -7.88 12.54 -4.90
C ALA A 50 -8.90 12.29 -6.03
N GLY A 51 -9.40 11.06 -6.14
CA GLY A 51 -10.47 10.71 -7.08
C GLY A 51 -11.79 11.41 -6.76
N SER A 52 -12.12 11.54 -5.47
CA SER A 52 -13.30 12.25 -5.01
C SER A 52 -13.23 13.74 -5.35
N LEU A 53 -12.05 14.38 -5.24
CA LEU A 53 -11.87 15.80 -5.64
C LEU A 53 -12.25 16.03 -7.10
N ARG A 54 -11.88 15.11 -7.99
CA ARG A 54 -12.26 15.20 -9.40
C ARG A 54 -13.78 15.15 -9.58
N MET A 55 -14.46 14.30 -8.82
CA MET A 55 -15.92 14.19 -8.85
C MET A 55 -16.58 15.45 -8.26
N GLN A 56 -16.08 15.94 -7.12
CA GLN A 56 -16.55 17.16 -6.46
C GLN A 56 -16.37 18.40 -7.36
N SER A 57 -15.24 18.47 -8.08
CA SER A 57 -14.98 19.52 -9.07
C SER A 57 -16.05 19.56 -10.17
N TYR A 58 -16.49 18.40 -10.67
CA TYR A 58 -17.58 18.34 -11.64
C TYR A 58 -18.95 18.70 -11.05
N ARG A 59 -19.22 18.32 -9.80
CA ARG A 59 -20.45 18.72 -9.09
C ARG A 59 -20.53 20.24 -8.96
N LEU A 60 -19.44 20.90 -8.54
CA LEU A 60 -19.36 22.36 -8.43
C LEU A 60 -19.48 23.06 -9.78
N LEU A 61 -18.88 22.48 -10.83
CA LEU A 61 -19.01 23.04 -12.18
C LEU A 61 -20.46 22.94 -12.69
N ALA A 62 -21.17 21.87 -12.35
CA ALA A 62 -22.57 21.66 -12.74
C ALA A 62 -23.55 22.57 -11.96
N SER A 63 -23.17 23.08 -10.78
CA SER A 63 -23.99 23.98 -9.97
C SER A 63 -23.79 25.47 -10.31
N VAL A 64 -23.09 25.80 -11.39
CA VAL A 64 -22.93 27.19 -11.85
C VAL A 64 -24.24 27.71 -12.47
N PRO A 65 -24.73 28.92 -12.12
CA PRO A 65 -24.12 29.89 -11.21
C PRO A 65 -24.31 29.53 -9.73
N LEU A 66 -23.20 29.57 -8.98
CA LEU A 66 -23.19 29.23 -7.56
C LEU A 66 -24.01 30.24 -6.75
N THR A 67 -24.69 29.72 -5.74
CA THR A 67 -25.50 30.47 -4.77
C THR A 67 -25.06 30.13 -3.34
N GLN A 68 -25.62 30.82 -2.34
CA GLN A 68 -25.37 30.47 -0.93
C GLN A 68 -25.82 29.05 -0.58
N ALA A 69 -26.74 28.45 -1.35
CA ALA A 69 -27.17 27.08 -1.15
C ALA A 69 -26.07 26.05 -1.50
N ASP A 70 -25.07 26.45 -2.30
CA ASP A 70 -23.97 25.59 -2.75
C ASP A 70 -22.76 25.63 -1.82
N GLN A 71 -22.78 26.48 -0.78
CA GLN A 71 -21.71 26.56 0.23
C GLN A 71 -21.32 25.19 0.80
N PRO A 72 -22.25 24.25 1.10
CA PRO A 72 -21.88 22.92 1.57
C PRO A 72 -21.01 22.13 0.59
N LEU A 73 -21.15 22.33 -0.72
CA LEU A 73 -20.32 21.66 -1.74
C LEU A 73 -18.89 22.20 -1.73
N ILE A 74 -18.73 23.49 -1.45
CA ILE A 74 -17.43 24.14 -1.33
C ILE A 74 -16.74 23.67 -0.05
N ASP A 75 -17.46 23.66 1.07
CA ASP A 75 -16.94 23.21 2.37
C ASP A 75 -16.55 21.71 2.33
N GLU A 76 -17.33 20.88 1.62
CA GLU A 76 -17.01 19.46 1.36
C GLU A 76 -15.69 19.34 0.57
N MET A 77 -15.55 20.11 -0.52
CA MET A 77 -14.36 20.06 -1.36
C MET A 77 -13.13 20.61 -0.66
N GLU A 78 -13.27 21.65 0.17
CA GLU A 78 -12.18 22.19 0.99
C GLU A 78 -11.69 21.15 2.01
N ARG A 79 -12.62 20.46 2.70
CA ARG A 79 -12.26 19.39 3.64
C ARG A 79 -11.47 18.28 2.96
N THR A 80 -11.89 17.85 1.76
CA THR A 80 -11.17 16.83 0.99
C THR A 80 -9.83 17.37 0.48
N ALA A 81 -9.77 18.59 -0.03
CA ALA A 81 -8.54 19.16 -0.61
C ALA A 81 -7.42 19.34 0.40
N PHE A 82 -7.78 19.61 1.66
CA PHE A 82 -6.85 19.78 2.77
C PHE A 82 -6.89 18.59 3.75
N SER A 83 -7.29 17.41 3.27
CA SER A 83 -7.25 16.21 4.09
C SER A 83 -5.79 15.77 4.32
N PRO A 84 -5.45 15.24 5.50
CA PRO A 84 -4.11 14.73 5.79
C PRO A 84 -3.73 13.49 4.95
N GLU A 85 -4.70 12.93 4.22
CA GLU A 85 -4.49 11.78 3.32
C GLU A 85 -3.85 12.21 1.99
N LEU A 86 -3.82 13.51 1.69
CA LEU A 86 -3.25 14.08 0.46
C LEU A 86 -1.91 14.83 0.68
N GLU A 87 -1.36 14.82 1.90
CA GLU A 87 -0.01 15.32 2.23
C GLU A 87 1.10 14.32 1.85
#